data_AF-A0A964Q961-F1
#
_entry.id   AF-A0A964Q961-F1
#
_cell.length_a   1.000
_cell.length_b   1.000
_cell.length_c   1.000
_cell.angle_alpha   90.00
_cell.angle_beta   90.00
_cell.angle_gamma   90.00
#
_symmetry.space_group_name_H-M   'P 1'
#
loop_
_entity.id
_entity.type
_entity.pdbx_description
1 polymer ?
#
loop_
_entity_poly.entity_id
_entity_poly.type
_entity_poly.pdbx_seq_one_letter_code
_entity_poly.pdbx_strand_id
1 'polypeptide(L)'
;MKPQKDTSSMSFHSALSLVATLAITVIANAGQGKTTVGSINQIADVQNLPRTLTPVEKEWIKNNPQIQTSAVTPTPQGALIAPSEYAPSEAIIYGWSGSTSWKTILAQMAKQITTVGQADVIVVVANATDLAAMTSSFNTNGVDMSRVRTFTGALNSIWMRDYGPRFVYESGVRVIVDSIYYSTRPLDNAIPTVLSSALKKP
;
A
#
# COMPACT_ATOMS: atom_id res chain seq x y z
N MET A 1 -29.01 87.34 5.59
CA MET A 1 -28.68 87.30 4.15
C MET A 1 -27.33 86.62 3.97
N LYS A 2 -27.35 85.31 3.68
CA LYS A 2 -26.22 84.48 3.23
C LYS A 2 -26.83 83.35 2.38
N PRO A 3 -26.23 82.97 1.24
CA PRO A 3 -26.90 82.15 0.23
C PRO A 3 -26.79 80.64 0.51
N GLN A 4 -27.81 79.91 0.05
CA GLN A 4 -27.89 78.46 -0.01
C GLN A 4 -26.90 77.88 -1.03
N LYS A 5 -26.44 76.65 -0.75
CA LYS A 5 -25.90 75.73 -1.76
C LYS A 5 -26.60 74.38 -1.58
N ASP A 6 -27.50 74.10 -2.52
CA ASP A 6 -27.83 72.82 -3.16
C ASP A 6 -26.88 71.64 -2.83
N THR A 7 -27.27 70.37 -2.72
CA THR A 7 -28.51 69.65 -3.09
C THR A 7 -28.37 68.19 -2.63
N SER A 8 -29.52 67.51 -2.56
CA SER A 8 -29.73 66.07 -2.83
C SER A 8 -29.52 65.02 -1.73
N SER A 9 -30.64 64.33 -1.52
CA SER A 9 -30.99 63.22 -0.63
C SER A 9 -30.41 61.86 -1.07
N MET A 10 -30.28 60.92 -0.13
CA MET A 10 -31.15 59.72 -0.01
C MET A 10 -30.55 58.63 0.89
N SER A 11 -31.38 58.23 1.87
CA SER A 11 -31.68 56.87 2.34
C SER A 11 -30.60 55.77 2.35
N PHE A 12 -30.26 55.32 3.56
CA PHE A 12 -29.52 54.10 3.84
C PHE A 12 -30.38 52.85 3.63
N HIS A 13 -29.89 51.88 2.84
CA HIS A 13 -30.35 50.49 2.88
C HIS A 13 -29.15 49.58 3.14
N SER A 14 -29.26 48.80 4.21
CA SER A 14 -28.31 47.79 4.66
C SER A 14 -28.28 46.59 3.70
N ALA A 15 -27.09 46.15 3.28
CA ALA A 15 -26.90 44.87 2.60
C ALA A 15 -25.82 44.05 3.33
N LEU A 16 -26.23 42.84 3.70
CA LEU A 16 -25.50 41.81 4.44
C LEU A 16 -24.41 41.19 3.52
N SER A 17 -23.15 41.20 3.95
CA SER A 17 -22.02 40.66 3.18
C SER A 17 -21.83 39.16 3.43
N LEU A 18 -21.89 38.35 2.37
CA LEU A 18 -21.51 36.93 2.37
C LEU A 18 -20.12 36.81 1.73
N VAL A 19 -19.09 36.55 2.54
CA VAL A 19 -17.73 36.33 2.07
C VAL A 19 -17.57 34.87 1.62
N ALA A 20 -17.43 34.64 0.31
CA ALA A 20 -17.01 33.35 -0.23
C ALA A 20 -15.46 33.33 -0.33
N THR A 21 -14.81 32.43 0.40
CA THR A 21 -13.35 32.25 0.35
C THR A 21 -12.97 31.41 -0.87
N LEU A 22 -12.13 31.97 -1.73
CA LEU A 22 -11.55 31.34 -2.91
C LEU A 22 -10.36 30.45 -2.49
N ALA A 23 -10.45 29.13 -2.66
CA ALA A 23 -9.32 28.23 -2.48
C ALA A 23 -8.46 28.23 -3.75
N ILE A 24 -7.18 28.64 -3.63
CA ILE A 24 -6.17 28.59 -4.69
C ILE A 24 -5.58 27.17 -4.72
N THR A 25 -5.83 26.43 -5.79
CA THR A 25 -5.18 25.14 -6.06
C THR A 25 -3.86 25.37 -6.78
N VAL A 26 -2.75 25.01 -6.14
CA VAL A 26 -1.43 24.89 -6.80
C VAL A 26 -1.40 23.55 -7.54
N ILE A 27 -1.36 23.59 -8.87
CA ILE A 27 -1.15 22.39 -9.69
C ILE A 27 0.36 22.21 -9.87
N ALA A 28 0.93 21.21 -9.19
CA ALA A 28 2.24 20.69 -9.51
C ALA A 28 2.08 19.67 -10.66
N ASN A 29 2.61 19.99 -11.85
CA ASN A 29 2.69 19.06 -12.97
C ASN A 29 3.74 17.98 -12.68
N ALA A 30 3.33 16.87 -12.06
CA ALA A 30 4.03 15.61 -12.20
C ALA A 30 3.48 14.91 -13.46
N GLY A 31 4.34 14.67 -14.45
CA GLY A 31 3.96 14.08 -15.73
C GLY A 31 3.14 12.81 -15.56
N GLN A 32 1.89 12.84 -16.02
CA GLN A 32 1.03 11.67 -16.04
C GLN A 32 1.49 10.72 -17.15
N GLY A 33 2.29 9.72 -16.76
CA GLY A 33 2.32 8.45 -17.48
C GLY A 33 0.92 7.86 -17.44
N LYS A 34 0.25 7.85 -18.59
CA LYS A 34 -1.10 7.32 -18.77
C LYS A 34 -1.05 5.80 -18.66
N THR A 35 -1.10 5.26 -17.45
CA THR A 35 -1.23 3.81 -17.24
C THR A 35 -2.69 3.44 -17.46
N THR A 36 -3.09 3.21 -18.71
CA THR A 36 -4.35 2.53 -19.02
C THR A 36 -4.20 1.06 -18.65
N VAL A 37 -4.21 0.74 -17.35
CA VAL A 37 -4.52 -0.61 -16.90
C VAL A 37 -6.02 -0.75 -17.11
N GLY A 38 -6.43 -1.45 -18.17
CA GLY A 38 -7.84 -1.81 -18.36
C GLY A 38 -8.36 -2.48 -17.09
N SER A 39 -9.61 -2.21 -16.73
CA SER A 39 -10.25 -2.72 -15.51
C SER A 39 -10.00 -4.21 -15.37
N ILE A 40 -9.03 -4.59 -14.54
CA ILE A 40 -8.89 -5.96 -14.08
C ILE A 40 -10.13 -6.20 -13.22
N ASN A 41 -10.92 -7.24 -13.54
CA ASN A 41 -11.96 -7.69 -12.64
C ASN A 41 -11.29 -8.13 -11.34
N GLN A 42 -11.24 -7.18 -10.42
CA GLN A 42 -10.50 -7.20 -9.17
C GLN A 42 -11.21 -8.17 -8.23
N ILE A 43 -10.70 -9.39 -8.13
CA ILE A 43 -11.14 -10.30 -7.07
C ILE A 43 -10.48 -9.78 -5.79
N ALA A 44 -11.27 -9.12 -4.95
CA ALA A 44 -10.88 -8.68 -3.62
C ALA A 44 -10.36 -9.86 -2.78
N ASP A 45 -9.63 -9.58 -1.70
CA ASP A 45 -9.15 -10.57 -0.70
C ASP A 45 -10.18 -11.68 -0.45
N VAL A 46 -9.99 -12.85 -1.08
CA VAL A 46 -10.88 -13.99 -0.90
C VAL A 46 -10.39 -14.74 0.32
N GLN A 47 -11.19 -14.63 1.36
CA GLN A 47 -11.05 -15.39 2.59
C GLN A 47 -11.05 -16.88 2.26
N ASN A 48 -9.94 -17.57 2.52
CA ASN A 48 -9.77 -19.02 2.34
C ASN A 48 -9.64 -19.51 0.87
N LEU A 49 -8.60 -19.04 0.18
CA LEU A 49 -8.26 -19.54 -1.16
C LEU A 49 -7.94 -21.05 -1.15
N PRO A 50 -8.52 -21.84 -2.07
CA PRO A 50 -8.24 -23.27 -2.17
C PRO A 50 -6.77 -23.52 -2.52
N ARG A 51 -6.23 -24.65 -2.03
CA ARG A 51 -4.84 -25.06 -2.26
C ARG A 51 -4.55 -25.33 -3.75
N THR A 52 -5.57 -25.71 -4.51
CA THR A 52 -5.48 -26.02 -5.94
C THR A 52 -6.42 -25.15 -6.73
N LEU A 53 -6.07 -24.85 -7.98
CA LEU A 53 -6.97 -24.21 -8.94
C LEU A 53 -8.30 -24.96 -9.00
N THR A 54 -9.39 -24.25 -8.71
CA THR A 54 -10.73 -24.75 -8.92
C THR A 54 -10.98 -24.98 -10.41
N PRO A 55 -11.94 -25.85 -10.79
CA PRO A 55 -12.29 -26.05 -12.20
C PRO A 55 -12.67 -24.73 -12.91
N VAL A 56 -13.34 -23.82 -12.20
CA VAL A 56 -13.72 -22.50 -12.71
C VAL A 56 -12.49 -21.64 -12.98
N GLU A 57 -11.53 -21.58 -12.06
CA GLU A 57 -10.29 -20.82 -12.27
C GLU A 57 -9.44 -21.41 -13.41
N LYS A 58 -9.42 -22.75 -13.57
CA LYS A 58 -8.71 -23.39 -14.70
C LYS A 58 -9.29 -22.96 -16.04
N GLU A 59 -10.61 -22.97 -16.17
CA GLU A 59 -11.27 -22.49 -17.39
C GLU A 59 -11.12 -20.98 -17.58
N TRP A 60 -11.17 -20.20 -16.51
CA TRP A 60 -10.92 -18.76 -16.60
C TRP A 60 -9.50 -18.48 -17.11
N ILE A 61 -8.46 -19.15 -16.59
CA ILE A 61 -7.06 -19.01 -17.05
C ILE A 61 -6.92 -19.36 -18.53
N LYS A 62 -7.55 -20.47 -18.97
CA LYS A 62 -7.50 -20.90 -20.37
C LYS A 62 -8.03 -19.83 -21.32
N ASN A 63 -9.07 -19.10 -20.90
CA ASN A 63 -9.71 -18.05 -21.68
C ASN A 63 -9.10 -16.65 -21.43
N ASN A 64 -8.31 -16.48 -20.37
CA ASN A 64 -7.67 -15.23 -19.98
C ASN A 64 -6.19 -15.50 -19.66
N PRO A 65 -5.35 -15.83 -20.66
CA PRO A 65 -3.93 -16.02 -20.44
C PRO A 65 -3.32 -14.69 -20.00
N GLN A 66 -3.22 -14.47 -18.69
CA GLN A 66 -2.56 -13.29 -18.16
C GLN A 66 -1.05 -13.46 -18.37
N ILE A 67 -0.50 -12.64 -19.25
CA ILE A 67 0.95 -12.44 -19.34
C ILE A 67 1.36 -11.69 -18.08
N GLN A 68 1.89 -12.41 -17.09
CA GLN A 68 2.51 -11.77 -15.94
C GLN A 68 3.75 -11.03 -16.44
N THR A 69 3.63 -9.72 -16.57
CA THR A 69 4.74 -8.85 -16.95
C THR A 69 5.40 -8.39 -15.65
N SER A 70 6.50 -9.05 -15.27
CA SER A 70 7.44 -8.45 -14.33
C SER A 70 8.15 -7.30 -15.05
N ALA A 71 8.59 -6.28 -14.31
CA ALA A 71 9.50 -5.30 -14.86
C ALA A 71 10.73 -6.05 -15.41
N VAL A 72 11.00 -5.93 -16.71
CA VAL A 72 12.23 -6.48 -17.30
C VAL A 72 13.37 -5.61 -16.79
N THR A 73 13.98 -6.06 -15.70
CA THR A 73 15.18 -5.44 -15.15
C THR A 73 16.41 -6.08 -15.77
N PRO A 74 17.50 -5.31 -15.99
CA PRO A 74 18.78 -5.90 -16.37
C PRO A 74 19.16 -6.98 -15.36
N THR A 75 19.72 -8.09 -15.84
CA THR A 75 20.25 -9.12 -14.95
C THR A 75 21.33 -8.50 -14.05
N PRO A 76 21.33 -8.82 -12.74
CA PRO A 76 22.41 -8.40 -11.84
C PRO A 76 23.77 -8.77 -12.43
N GLN A 77 24.71 -7.85 -12.37
CA GLN A 77 26.05 -8.00 -12.95
C GLN A 77 27.07 -8.51 -11.92
N GLY A 78 26.82 -8.23 -10.65
CA GLY A 78 27.64 -8.65 -9.52
C GLY A 78 27.22 -9.99 -8.91
N ALA A 79 28.07 -10.49 -8.03
CA ALA A 79 27.73 -11.67 -7.22
C ALA A 79 26.55 -11.36 -6.29
N LEU A 80 25.56 -12.25 -6.29
CA LEU A 80 24.39 -12.17 -5.43
C LEU A 80 24.58 -13.03 -4.19
N ILE A 81 24.29 -12.45 -3.02
CA ILE A 81 24.25 -13.16 -1.75
C ILE A 81 22.81 -13.17 -1.25
N ALA A 82 22.24 -14.36 -1.12
CA ALA A 82 20.98 -14.58 -0.42
C ALA A 82 21.30 -14.89 1.05
N PRO A 83 20.99 -14.01 2.01
CA PRO A 83 21.19 -14.32 3.42
C PRO A 83 20.27 -15.47 3.84
N SER A 84 20.74 -16.30 4.77
CA SER A 84 19.88 -17.29 5.42
C SER A 84 18.82 -16.60 6.29
N GLU A 85 17.70 -17.27 6.56
CA GLU A 85 16.65 -16.75 7.46
C GLU A 85 17.14 -16.48 8.89
N TYR A 86 18.22 -17.15 9.33
CA TYR A 86 18.84 -16.92 10.64
C TYR A 86 19.81 -15.74 10.68
N ALA A 87 20.03 -15.06 9.55
CA ALA A 87 20.88 -13.88 9.51
C ALA A 87 20.17 -12.68 10.19
N PRO A 88 20.93 -11.71 10.75
CA PRO A 88 20.35 -10.49 11.28
C PRO A 88 19.42 -9.82 10.26
N SER A 89 18.18 -9.57 10.67
CA SER A 89 17.11 -9.06 9.81
C SER A 89 16.59 -7.73 10.33
N GLU A 90 16.32 -6.79 9.42
CA GLU A 90 15.80 -5.45 9.78
C GLU A 90 14.36 -5.51 10.30
N ALA A 91 13.52 -6.34 9.67
CA ALA A 91 12.11 -6.41 9.99
C ALA A 91 11.47 -7.72 9.51
N ILE A 92 10.32 -8.06 10.08
CA ILE A 92 9.41 -9.09 9.54
C ILE A 92 8.31 -8.40 8.73
N ILE A 93 7.98 -8.96 7.55
CA ILE A 93 6.98 -8.39 6.63
C ILE A 93 5.78 -9.33 6.51
N TYR A 94 4.57 -8.80 6.62
CA TYR A 94 3.34 -9.51 6.27
C TYR A 94 2.24 -8.57 5.74
N GLY A 95 1.21 -9.16 5.11
CA GLY A 95 0.02 -8.45 4.66
C GLY A 95 -1.11 -8.52 5.70
N TRP A 96 -1.85 -7.43 5.88
CA TRP A 96 -3.08 -7.38 6.66
C TRP A 96 -4.28 -7.81 5.81
N SER A 97 -4.39 -9.11 5.56
CA SER A 97 -5.46 -9.72 4.77
C SER A 97 -5.93 -11.01 5.42
N GLY A 98 -6.96 -11.64 4.88
CA GLY A 98 -7.53 -12.84 5.46
C GLY A 98 -8.44 -12.58 6.66
N SER A 99 -8.77 -13.65 7.38
CA SER A 99 -9.98 -13.68 8.20
C SER A 99 -9.77 -12.96 9.53
N THR A 100 -10.86 -12.65 10.24
CA THR A 100 -10.75 -12.00 11.56
C THR A 100 -9.87 -12.82 12.53
N SER A 101 -9.94 -14.15 12.49
CA SER A 101 -9.10 -15.00 13.34
C SER A 101 -7.62 -14.93 12.91
N TRP A 102 -7.33 -14.87 11.61
CA TRP A 102 -5.96 -14.71 11.12
C TRP A 102 -5.39 -13.33 11.47
N LYS A 103 -6.17 -12.26 11.28
CA LYS A 103 -5.81 -10.89 11.66
C LYS A 103 -5.58 -10.74 13.17
N THR A 104 -6.30 -11.51 13.99
CA THR A 104 -6.04 -11.60 15.44
C THR A 104 -4.66 -12.20 15.71
N ILE A 105 -4.30 -13.29 15.02
CA ILE A 105 -2.97 -13.90 15.14
C ILE A 105 -1.88 -12.93 14.64
N LEU A 106 -2.11 -12.21 13.53
CA LEU A 106 -1.17 -11.21 13.05
C LEU A 106 -0.90 -10.11 14.08
N ALA A 107 -1.93 -9.64 14.80
CA ALA A 107 -1.75 -8.66 15.87
C ALA A 107 -0.96 -9.23 17.07
N GLN A 108 -1.20 -10.50 17.43
CA GLN A 108 -0.42 -11.19 18.46
C GLN A 108 1.04 -11.38 18.05
N MET A 109 1.29 -11.72 16.78
CA MET A 109 2.64 -11.80 16.22
C MET A 109 3.31 -10.43 16.27
N ALA A 110 2.64 -9.36 15.82
CA ALA A 110 3.14 -8.00 15.87
C ALA A 110 3.60 -7.62 17.27
N LYS A 111 2.80 -7.95 18.30
CA LYS A 111 3.14 -7.72 19.70
C LYS A 111 4.44 -8.43 20.06
N GLN A 112 4.56 -9.73 19.77
CA GLN A 112 5.75 -10.50 20.13
C GLN A 112 7.00 -9.98 19.41
N ILE A 113 6.86 -9.63 18.12
CA ILE A 113 7.95 -9.10 17.29
C ILE A 113 8.47 -7.78 17.86
N THR A 114 7.58 -6.84 18.16
CA THR A 114 7.99 -5.49 18.56
C THR A 114 8.40 -5.39 20.02
N THR A 115 7.81 -6.20 20.92
CA THR A 115 8.06 -6.10 22.36
C THR A 115 9.09 -7.10 22.90
N VAL A 116 9.05 -8.36 22.44
CA VAL A 116 9.98 -9.41 22.90
C VAL A 116 11.15 -9.53 21.95
N GLY A 117 10.88 -9.60 20.64
CA GLY A 117 11.90 -9.65 19.61
C GLY A 117 12.66 -8.33 19.43
N GLN A 118 12.10 -7.21 19.94
CA GLN A 118 12.64 -5.86 19.78
C GLN A 118 13.01 -5.55 18.30
N ALA A 119 12.22 -6.10 17.39
CA ALA A 119 12.41 -6.00 15.95
C ALA A 119 11.29 -5.19 15.32
N ASP A 120 11.55 -4.65 14.13
CA ASP A 120 10.54 -3.91 13.40
C ASP A 120 9.60 -4.86 12.67
N VAL A 121 8.35 -4.42 12.49
CA VAL A 121 7.36 -5.10 11.66
C VAL A 121 6.91 -4.17 10.55
N ILE A 122 6.91 -4.70 9.33
CA ILE A 122 6.37 -4.02 8.16
C ILE A 122 5.03 -4.68 7.80
N VAL A 123 3.97 -3.88 7.76
CA VAL A 123 2.62 -4.35 7.46
C VAL A 123 2.13 -3.73 6.16
N VAL A 124 1.80 -4.57 5.19
CA VAL A 124 1.13 -4.14 3.96
C VAL A 124 -0.38 -4.13 4.18
N VAL A 125 -1.03 -3.00 3.96
CA VAL A 125 -2.48 -2.82 4.08
C VAL A 125 -3.08 -2.47 2.72
N ALA A 126 -4.27 -2.98 2.40
CA ALA A 126 -4.84 -2.75 1.07
C ALA A 126 -5.35 -1.31 0.86
N ASN A 127 -5.81 -0.65 1.92
CA ASN A 127 -6.46 0.65 1.88
C ASN A 127 -6.51 1.31 3.27
N ALA A 128 -7.05 2.53 3.36
CA ALA A 128 -7.16 3.29 4.61
C ALA A 128 -8.07 2.65 5.66
N THR A 129 -9.12 1.93 5.24
CA THR A 129 -10.02 1.20 6.16
C THR A 129 -9.26 0.07 6.85
N ASP A 130 -8.49 -0.70 6.08
CA ASP A 130 -7.62 -1.75 6.63
C ASP A 130 -6.53 -1.19 7.54
N LEU A 131 -5.95 -0.04 7.19
CA LEU A 131 -4.99 0.66 8.04
C LEU A 131 -5.60 1.04 9.40
N ALA A 132 -6.80 1.62 9.40
CA ALA A 132 -7.49 2.00 10.63
C ALA A 132 -7.85 0.77 11.48
N ALA A 133 -8.35 -0.30 10.85
CA ALA A 133 -8.68 -1.55 11.54
C ALA A 133 -7.44 -2.22 12.16
N MET A 134 -6.35 -2.30 11.41
CA MET A 134 -5.07 -2.83 11.89
C MET A 134 -4.52 -2.00 13.06
N THR A 135 -4.52 -0.66 12.92
CA THR A 135 -4.04 0.25 13.98
C THR A 135 -4.83 0.08 15.28
N SER A 136 -6.16 0.01 15.20
CA SER A 136 -7.03 -0.24 16.35
C SER A 136 -6.74 -1.59 17.02
N SER A 137 -6.59 -2.64 16.20
CA SER A 137 -6.24 -3.98 16.68
C SER A 137 -4.88 -4.00 17.38
N PHE A 138 -3.87 -3.34 16.81
CA PHE A 138 -2.51 -3.31 17.34
C PHE A 138 -2.44 -2.55 18.68
N ASN A 139 -3.08 -1.38 18.76
CA ASN A 139 -3.18 -0.63 20.02
C ASN A 139 -3.84 -1.46 21.12
N THR A 140 -4.94 -2.16 20.79
CA THR A 140 -5.65 -3.02 21.74
C THR A 140 -4.81 -4.20 22.22
N ASN A 141 -3.94 -4.74 21.36
CA ASN A 141 -3.07 -5.88 21.69
C ASN A 141 -1.77 -5.46 22.41
N GLY A 142 -1.50 -4.16 22.52
CA GLY A 142 -0.27 -3.63 23.13
C GLY A 142 0.96 -3.82 22.25
N VAL A 143 0.80 -3.68 20.93
CA VAL A 143 1.92 -3.64 19.99
C VAL A 143 2.69 -2.32 20.18
N ASP A 144 4.02 -2.37 20.19
CA ASP A 144 4.82 -1.14 20.18
C ASP A 144 4.78 -0.52 18.77
N MET A 145 3.91 0.49 18.62
CA MET A 145 3.68 1.19 17.36
C MET A 145 4.90 1.97 16.87
N SER A 146 5.90 2.25 17.72
CA SER A 146 7.14 2.92 17.28
C SER A 146 8.00 2.03 16.37
N ARG A 147 7.75 0.72 16.37
CA ARG A 147 8.43 -0.31 15.56
C ARG A 147 7.56 -0.85 14.43
N VAL A 148 6.41 -0.23 14.17
CA VAL A 148 5.49 -0.62 13.10
C VAL A 148 5.64 0.34 11.93
N ARG A 149 5.95 -0.19 10.75
CA ARG A 149 5.94 0.56 9.49
C ARG A 149 4.83 0.01 8.59
N THR A 150 4.10 0.90 7.94
CA THR A 150 2.95 0.52 7.11
C THR A 150 3.14 0.97 5.67
N PHE A 151 2.72 0.13 4.73
CA PHE A 151 2.70 0.46 3.31
C PHE A 151 1.37 0.05 2.69
N THR A 152 0.89 0.85 1.75
CA THR A 152 -0.34 0.55 1.03
C THR A 152 -0.04 -0.28 -0.21
N GLY A 153 -0.67 -1.45 -0.32
CA GLY A 153 -0.57 -2.34 -1.47
C GLY A 153 -1.76 -3.30 -1.48
N ALA A 154 -2.48 -3.40 -2.60
CA ALA A 154 -3.63 -4.28 -2.70
C ALA A 154 -3.19 -5.76 -2.64
N LEU A 155 -3.97 -6.61 -1.98
CA LEU A 155 -3.63 -8.01 -1.70
C LEU A 155 -4.75 -8.92 -2.20
N ASN A 156 -4.40 -10.05 -2.79
CA ASN A 156 -5.32 -11.17 -3.00
C ASN A 156 -5.33 -12.13 -1.81
N SER A 157 -4.23 -12.24 -1.06
CA SER A 157 -4.09 -13.20 0.05
C SER A 157 -3.09 -12.80 1.13
N ILE A 158 -3.04 -13.58 2.23
CA ILE A 158 -2.16 -13.38 3.40
C ILE A 158 -0.72 -13.91 3.21
N TRP A 159 -0.48 -14.69 2.16
CA TRP A 159 0.72 -15.52 2.00
C TRP A 159 1.97 -14.75 1.55
N MET A 160 2.32 -13.68 2.26
CA MET A 160 3.49 -12.81 1.99
C MET A 160 4.81 -13.60 1.89
N ARG A 161 4.91 -14.79 2.48
CA ARG A 161 6.07 -15.68 2.33
C ARG A 161 6.27 -16.18 0.89
N ASP A 162 5.18 -16.36 0.16
CA ASP A 162 5.20 -16.94 -1.18
C ASP A 162 5.47 -15.87 -2.25
N TYR A 163 4.71 -14.77 -2.19
CA TYR A 163 4.74 -13.68 -3.19
C TYR A 163 5.57 -12.47 -2.77
N GLY A 164 5.94 -12.36 -1.50
CA GLY A 164 6.65 -11.19 -0.99
C GLY A 164 8.08 -11.09 -1.51
N PRO A 165 8.73 -9.94 -1.25
CA PRO A 165 10.07 -9.67 -1.78
C PRO A 165 11.08 -10.66 -1.22
N ARG A 166 11.85 -11.29 -2.12
CA ARG A 166 13.04 -12.05 -1.75
C ARG A 166 14.24 -11.12 -1.78
N PHE A 167 14.75 -10.78 -0.61
CA PHE A 167 15.92 -9.90 -0.50
C PHE A 167 17.20 -10.68 -0.77
N VAL A 168 18.00 -10.16 -1.70
CA VAL A 168 19.38 -10.58 -1.93
C VAL A 168 20.28 -9.34 -1.94
N TYR A 169 21.59 -9.53 -1.89
CA TYR A 169 22.55 -8.45 -1.85
C TYR A 169 23.50 -8.54 -3.04
N GLU A 170 23.59 -7.46 -3.80
CA GLU A 170 24.56 -7.28 -4.87
C GLU A 170 25.58 -6.24 -4.42
N SER A 171 26.84 -6.65 -4.26
CA SER A 171 27.92 -5.76 -3.79
C SER A 171 27.59 -5.00 -2.48
N GLY A 172 26.88 -5.64 -1.56
CA GLY A 172 26.46 -5.06 -0.28
C GLY A 172 25.18 -4.21 -0.34
N VAL A 173 24.60 -4.00 -1.54
CA VAL A 173 23.35 -3.28 -1.72
C VAL A 173 22.18 -4.26 -1.75
N ARG A 174 21.16 -4.00 -0.94
CA ARG A 174 19.93 -4.81 -0.92
C ARG A 174 19.17 -4.62 -2.23
N VAL A 175 18.88 -5.73 -2.90
CA VAL A 175 18.02 -5.80 -4.09
C VAL A 175 16.90 -6.82 -3.85
N ILE A 176 15.83 -6.73 -4.65
CA ILE A 176 14.66 -7.60 -4.55
C ILE A 176 14.61 -8.49 -5.78
N VAL A 177 14.50 -9.80 -5.56
CA VAL A 177 14.11 -10.75 -6.60
C VAL A 177 12.59 -10.82 -6.62
N ASP A 178 12.00 -10.31 -7.71
CA ASP A 178 10.57 -10.36 -7.98
C ASP A 178 10.26 -11.63 -8.79
N SER A 179 9.60 -12.60 -8.15
CA SER A 179 9.26 -13.88 -8.77
C SER A 179 7.81 -13.88 -9.21
N ILE A 180 7.57 -14.38 -10.43
CA ILE A 180 6.22 -14.65 -10.95
C ILE A 180 5.50 -15.64 -10.02
N TYR A 181 4.38 -15.20 -9.45
CA TYR A 181 3.52 -15.99 -8.59
C TYR A 181 2.39 -16.64 -9.41
N TYR A 182 1.19 -16.83 -8.84
CA TYR A 182 0.04 -17.35 -9.58
C TYR A 182 -0.57 -16.29 -10.49
N SER A 183 -0.84 -16.67 -11.75
CA SER A 183 -1.53 -15.83 -12.73
C SER A 183 -2.85 -15.27 -12.20
N THR A 184 -3.58 -16.03 -11.39
CA THR A 184 -4.86 -15.62 -10.78
C THR A 184 -4.72 -14.67 -9.59
N ARG A 185 -3.49 -14.36 -9.15
CA ARG A 185 -3.22 -13.49 -7.99
C ARG A 185 -2.33 -12.30 -8.37
N PRO A 186 -2.78 -11.43 -9.29
CA PRO A 186 -1.97 -10.34 -9.80
C PRO A 186 -1.67 -9.25 -8.77
N LEU A 187 -2.50 -9.08 -7.73
CA LEU A 187 -2.26 -8.08 -6.68
C LEU A 187 -1.15 -8.54 -5.74
N ASP A 188 -1.18 -9.82 -5.33
CA ASP A 188 -0.08 -10.44 -4.58
C ASP A 188 1.23 -10.38 -5.37
N ASN A 189 1.19 -10.70 -6.67
CA ASN A 189 2.36 -10.66 -7.56
C ASN A 189 2.95 -9.24 -7.72
N ALA A 190 2.18 -8.18 -7.46
CA ALA A 190 2.65 -6.81 -7.56
C ALA A 190 3.39 -6.31 -6.30
N ILE A 191 3.30 -7.04 -5.18
CA ILE A 191 3.81 -6.57 -3.88
C ILE A 191 5.33 -6.36 -3.84
N PRO A 192 6.19 -7.23 -4.42
CA PRO A 192 7.62 -6.95 -4.48
C PRO A 192 7.94 -5.61 -5.15
N THR A 193 7.22 -5.27 -6.22
CA THR A 193 7.35 -3.98 -6.93
C THR A 193 6.90 -2.81 -6.04
N VAL A 194 5.74 -2.92 -5.37
CA VAL A 194 5.26 -1.89 -4.43
C VAL A 194 6.28 -1.63 -3.31
N LEU A 195 6.79 -2.70 -2.70
CA LEU A 195 7.77 -2.60 -1.61
C LEU A 195 9.16 -2.13 -2.09
N SER A 196 9.56 -2.40 -3.33
CA SER A 196 10.83 -1.92 -3.88
C SER A 196 10.92 -0.39 -3.86
N SER A 197 9.82 0.28 -4.19
CA SER A 197 9.74 1.75 -4.19
C SER A 197 9.75 2.28 -2.76
N ALA A 198 9.11 1.57 -1.84
CA ALA A 198 8.90 2.01 -0.47
C ALA A 198 10.10 1.73 0.47
N LEU A 199 10.84 0.65 0.21
CA LEU A 199 11.99 0.20 1.03
C LEU A 199 13.35 0.60 0.45
N LYS A 200 13.35 1.43 -0.60
CA LYS A 200 14.57 1.98 -1.18
C LYS A 200 15.28 2.81 -0.11
N LYS A 201 16.45 2.34 0.32
CA LYS A 201 17.37 3.13 1.14
C LYS A 201 18.22 3.99 0.20
N PRO A 202 18.52 5.24 0.59
CA PRO A 202 19.39 6.11 -0.20
C PRO A 202 20.78 5.50 -0.40
#